data_AF-A0A6B9Z333-F1
#
_entry.id   AF-A0A6B9Z333-F1
#
_cell.length_a   1.000
_cell.length_b   1.000
_cell.length_c   1.000
_cell.angle_alpha   90.00
_cell.angle_beta   90.00
_cell.angle_gamma   90.00
#
_symmetry.space_group_name_H-M   'P 1'
#
loop_
_entity.id
_entity.type
_entity.pdbx_description
1 polymer ?
#
loop_
_entity_poly.entity_id
_entity_poly.type
_entity_poly.pdbx_seq_one_letter_code
_entity_poly.pdbx_strand_id
1 'polypeptide(L)'
;MMKTFIILLLPALLLCSKQTLSQQIKEKRHVKMITFLIAQKQLPTVDDTSHLATLEGYMFDRVIATFGNKLNKATLYIFGSNSAHGKHYIALEDGKGIALLPTKDMPDEIQSVLDFFKRNHATNRAMLKVLSTIAESYQHNMISYKPKLED
;
A
#
# COMPACT_ATOMS: atom_id res chain seq x y z
N MET A 1 -46.27 21.64 -18.70
CA MET A 1 -45.46 20.45 -18.34
C MET A 1 -43.98 20.81 -18.43
N MET A 2 -43.28 21.11 -17.33
CA MET A 2 -41.80 21.32 -17.30
C MET A 2 -41.31 21.61 -15.87
N LYS A 3 -41.53 20.70 -14.91
CA LYS A 3 -41.00 20.87 -13.53
C LYS A 3 -40.28 19.65 -12.97
N THR A 4 -40.11 18.58 -13.75
CA THR A 4 -39.64 17.27 -13.24
C THR A 4 -38.21 16.90 -13.65
N PHE A 5 -37.44 17.80 -14.28
CA PHE A 5 -36.10 17.46 -14.81
C PHE A 5 -34.93 17.92 -13.91
N ILE A 6 -35.16 18.79 -12.93
CA ILE A 6 -34.07 19.36 -12.10
C ILE A 6 -33.66 18.40 -10.96
N ILE A 7 -34.56 17.52 -10.52
CA ILE A 7 -34.30 16.62 -9.37
C ILE A 7 -33.41 15.42 -9.76
N LEU A 8 -33.31 15.08 -11.04
CA LEU A 8 -32.50 13.95 -11.53
C LEU A 8 -31.01 14.27 -11.73
N LEU A 9 -30.61 15.54 -11.77
CA LEU A 9 -29.20 15.94 -11.97
C LEU A 9 -28.38 16.03 -10.68
N LEU A 10 -29.04 16.23 -9.52
CA LEU A 10 -28.36 16.34 -8.23
C LEU A 10 -27.66 15.04 -7.75
N PRO A 11 -28.27 13.84 -7.85
CA PRO A 11 -27.61 12.63 -7.37
C PRO A 11 -26.41 12.22 -8.24
N ALA A 12 -26.41 12.55 -9.54
CA ALA A 12 -25.30 12.27 -10.45
C ALA A 12 -24.03 13.08 -10.08
N LEU A 13 -24.17 14.34 -9.68
CA LEU A 13 -23.04 15.19 -9.24
C LEU A 13 -22.43 14.70 -7.91
N LEU A 14 -23.24 14.17 -7.01
CA LEU A 14 -22.78 13.61 -5.72
C LEU A 14 -22.10 12.24 -5.86
N LEU A 15 -22.41 11.48 -6.92
CA LEU A 15 -21.76 10.19 -7.21
C LEU A 15 -20.38 10.39 -7.84
N CYS A 16 -20.19 11.39 -8.71
CA CYS A 16 -18.88 11.68 -9.32
C CYS A 16 -17.84 12.13 -8.29
N SER A 17 -18.21 12.95 -7.29
CA SER A 17 -17.24 13.50 -6.32
C SER A 17 -16.61 12.44 -5.41
N LYS A 18 -17.36 11.40 -5.02
CA LYS A 18 -16.83 10.30 -4.19
C LYS A 18 -15.80 9.45 -4.94
N GLN A 19 -16.03 9.23 -6.24
CA GLN A 19 -15.14 8.44 -7.07
C GLN A 19 -13.82 9.18 -7.33
N THR A 20 -13.88 10.50 -7.59
CA THR A 20 -12.69 11.36 -7.74
C THR A 20 -11.84 11.40 -6.47
N LEU A 21 -12.44 11.54 -5.28
CA LEU A 21 -11.69 11.60 -4.02
C LEU A 21 -10.99 10.27 -3.70
N SER A 22 -11.71 9.15 -3.86
CA SER A 22 -11.14 7.80 -3.65
C SER A 22 -9.98 7.53 -4.61
N GLN A 23 -10.09 7.99 -5.85
CA GLN A 23 -9.04 7.85 -6.86
C GLN A 23 -7.82 8.71 -6.54
N GLN A 24 -8.02 9.97 -6.14
CA GLN A 24 -6.93 10.86 -5.70
C GLN A 24 -6.18 10.33 -4.46
N ILE A 25 -6.87 9.74 -3.50
CA ILE A 25 -6.23 9.14 -2.31
C ILE A 25 -5.39 7.93 -2.72
N LYS A 26 -5.92 7.07 -3.61
CA LYS A 26 -5.17 5.92 -4.14
C LYS A 26 -3.91 6.37 -4.87
N GLU A 27 -4.02 7.38 -5.74
CA GLU A 27 -2.89 7.95 -6.49
C GLU A 27 -1.81 8.50 -5.55
N LYS A 28 -2.19 9.25 -4.50
CA LYS A 28 -1.22 9.76 -3.52
C LYS A 28 -0.49 8.64 -2.76
N ARG A 29 -1.18 7.55 -2.43
CA ARG A 29 -0.56 6.38 -1.78
C ARG A 29 0.44 5.72 -2.70
N HIS A 30 0.03 5.43 -3.94
CA HIS A 30 0.87 4.79 -4.94
C HIS A 30 2.12 5.60 -5.26
N VAL A 31 2.00 6.92 -5.42
CA VAL A 31 3.15 7.81 -5.59
C VAL A 31 4.17 7.63 -4.46
N LYS A 32 3.73 7.64 -3.19
CA LYS A 32 4.63 7.43 -2.05
C LYS A 32 5.31 6.07 -2.07
N MET A 33 4.58 5.01 -2.41
CA MET A 33 5.15 3.66 -2.51
C MET A 33 6.16 3.57 -3.67
N ILE A 34 5.88 4.17 -4.83
CA ILE A 34 6.78 4.18 -5.99
C ILE A 34 8.06 4.94 -5.65
N THR A 35 7.94 6.14 -5.06
CA THR A 35 9.10 6.92 -4.60
C THR A 35 9.95 6.12 -3.62
N PHE A 36 9.31 5.39 -2.70
CA PHE A 36 10.01 4.51 -1.77
C PHE A 36 10.76 3.39 -2.49
N LEU A 37 10.13 2.71 -3.45
CA LEU A 37 10.80 1.65 -4.23
C LEU A 37 11.99 2.17 -5.05
N ILE A 38 11.89 3.38 -5.62
CA ILE A 38 13.02 4.04 -6.28
C ILE A 38 14.17 4.27 -5.29
N ALA A 39 13.87 4.79 -4.09
CA ALA A 39 14.87 4.98 -3.04
C ALA A 39 15.53 3.66 -2.58
N GLN A 40 14.77 2.56 -2.59
CA GLN A 40 15.27 1.21 -2.33
C GLN A 40 15.95 0.55 -3.55
N LYS A 41 16.13 1.28 -4.66
CA LYS A 41 16.69 0.77 -5.93
C LYS A 41 15.95 -0.45 -6.50
N GLN A 42 14.65 -0.54 -6.24
CA GLN A 42 13.76 -1.61 -6.72
C GLN A 42 13.04 -1.26 -8.02
N LEU A 43 13.01 0.02 -8.37
CA LEU A 43 12.50 0.58 -9.61
C LEU A 43 13.55 1.52 -10.21
N PRO A 44 13.55 1.71 -11.54
CA PRO A 44 14.46 2.66 -12.18
C PRO A 44 14.23 4.07 -11.66
N THR A 45 15.31 4.83 -11.50
CA THR A 45 15.25 6.26 -11.20
C THR A 45 14.60 6.98 -12.38
N VAL A 46 13.64 7.85 -12.07
CA VAL A 46 13.00 8.72 -13.06
C VAL A 46 13.39 10.15 -12.71
N ASP A 47 14.00 10.84 -13.66
CA ASP A 47 14.44 12.23 -13.47
C ASP A 47 13.25 13.21 -13.41
N ASP A 48 12.10 12.80 -13.93
CA ASP A 48 10.85 13.56 -13.86
C ASP A 48 9.71 12.76 -13.21
N THR A 49 9.12 13.37 -12.18
CA THR A 49 7.94 12.86 -11.46
C THR A 49 6.68 12.76 -12.32
N SER A 50 6.63 13.45 -13.47
CA SER A 50 5.51 13.39 -14.43
C SER A 50 5.30 11.97 -15.01
N HIS A 51 6.32 11.12 -14.96
CA HIS A 51 6.28 9.72 -15.39
C HIS A 51 5.99 8.72 -14.26
N LEU A 52 5.73 9.15 -13.01
CA LEU A 52 5.47 8.20 -11.92
C LEU A 52 4.23 7.32 -12.17
N ALA A 53 3.23 7.83 -12.88
CA ALA A 53 2.04 7.06 -13.24
C ALA A 53 2.36 5.88 -14.19
N THR A 54 3.41 5.97 -15.02
CA THR A 54 3.82 4.86 -15.89
C THR A 54 4.51 3.75 -15.09
N LEU A 55 4.97 4.04 -13.87
CA LEU A 55 5.58 3.06 -12.98
C LEU A 55 4.58 2.23 -12.16
N GLU A 56 3.28 2.59 -12.13
CA GLU A 56 2.26 1.82 -11.38
C GLU A 56 2.21 0.36 -11.88
N GLY A 57 2.38 0.12 -13.18
CA GLY A 57 2.40 -1.24 -13.75
C GLY A 57 3.60 -2.10 -13.34
N TYR A 58 4.65 -1.49 -12.79
CA TYR A 58 5.86 -2.19 -12.32
C TYR A 58 5.83 -2.47 -10.82
N MET A 59 4.74 -2.10 -10.16
CA MET A 59 4.48 -2.29 -8.74
C MET A 59 3.29 -3.23 -8.55
N PHE A 60 3.27 -3.91 -7.42
CA PHE A 60 2.03 -4.43 -6.85
C PHE A 60 1.80 -3.86 -5.45
N ASP A 61 0.54 -3.70 -5.07
CA ASP A 61 0.11 -3.50 -3.69
C ASP A 61 -1.07 -4.43 -3.36
N ARG A 62 -1.04 -5.03 -2.17
CA ARG A 62 -2.06 -5.97 -1.70
C ARG A 62 -2.46 -5.63 -0.27
N VAL A 63 -3.76 -5.44 -0.04
CA VAL A 63 -4.33 -5.30 1.30
C VAL A 63 -4.22 -6.62 2.04
N ILE A 64 -3.58 -6.64 3.22
CA ILE A 64 -3.55 -7.80 4.12
C ILE A 64 -4.71 -7.74 5.11
N ALA A 65 -4.91 -6.55 5.71
CA ALA A 65 -5.90 -6.35 6.73
C ALA A 65 -6.43 -4.92 6.71
N THR A 66 -7.69 -4.79 7.14
CA THR A 66 -8.36 -3.54 7.40
C THR A 66 -8.90 -3.58 8.82
N PHE A 67 -8.68 -2.51 9.56
CA PHE A 67 -9.15 -2.30 10.93
C PHE A 67 -10.05 -1.07 10.99
N GLY A 68 -10.91 -1.03 12.01
CA GLY A 68 -11.81 0.09 12.26
C GLY A 68 -13.08 0.06 11.41
N ASN A 69 -13.81 1.17 11.46
CA ASN A 69 -15.11 1.33 10.78
C ASN A 69 -14.96 2.12 9.48
N LYS A 70 -16.08 2.38 8.78
CA LYS A 70 -16.07 3.12 7.49
C LYS A 70 -15.48 4.54 7.59
N LEU A 71 -15.46 5.15 8.78
CA LEU A 71 -15.02 6.54 8.98
C LEU A 71 -13.56 6.62 9.44
N ASN A 72 -13.10 5.66 10.24
CA ASN A 72 -11.74 5.56 10.75
C ASN A 72 -11.15 4.21 10.35
N LYS A 73 -10.77 4.12 9.07
CA LYS A 73 -10.19 2.91 8.49
C LYS A 73 -8.68 2.96 8.60
N ALA A 74 -8.09 1.92 9.16
CA ALA A 74 -6.66 1.68 9.08
C ALA A 74 -6.41 0.43 8.22
N THR A 75 -5.44 0.48 7.32
CA THR A 75 -5.18 -0.59 6.36
C THR A 75 -3.71 -0.92 6.33
N LEU A 76 -3.40 -2.21 6.31
CA LEU A 76 -2.05 -2.72 6.19
C LEU A 76 -1.88 -3.39 4.83
N TYR A 77 -0.80 -3.06 4.15
CA TYR A 77 -0.49 -3.53 2.81
C TYR A 77 0.87 -4.25 2.79
N ILE A 78 1.00 -5.23 1.90
CA ILE A 78 2.29 -5.58 1.30
C ILE A 78 2.36 -4.91 -0.07
N PHE A 79 3.51 -4.33 -0.39
CA PHE A 79 3.78 -3.79 -1.72
C PHE A 79 5.20 -4.13 -2.15
N GLY A 80 5.49 -4.02 -3.45
CA GLY A 80 6.80 -4.34 -4.00
C GLY A 80 6.87 -4.06 -5.49
N SER A 81 8.02 -4.35 -6.11
CA SER A 81 8.12 -4.36 -7.56
C SER A 81 7.67 -5.70 -8.14
N ASN A 82 7.15 -5.70 -9.36
CA ASN A 82 6.76 -6.91 -10.11
C ASN A 82 7.96 -7.66 -10.70
N SER A 83 9.19 -7.28 -10.34
CA SER A 83 10.41 -7.93 -10.81
C SER A 83 10.56 -9.33 -10.21
N ALA A 84 11.21 -10.24 -10.94
CA ALA A 84 11.58 -11.57 -10.43
C ALA A 84 12.50 -11.51 -9.19
N HIS A 85 13.21 -10.40 -9.00
CA HIS A 85 14.04 -10.11 -7.83
C HIS A 85 13.44 -9.02 -6.94
N GLY A 86 12.15 -8.71 -7.14
CA GLY A 86 11.43 -7.69 -6.41
C GLY A 86 11.31 -8.04 -4.93
N LYS A 87 11.63 -7.08 -4.07
CA LYS A 87 11.45 -7.21 -2.62
C LYS A 87 10.05 -6.80 -2.21
N HIS A 88 9.56 -7.41 -1.15
CA HIS A 88 8.29 -7.10 -0.51
C HIS A 88 8.52 -6.14 0.66
N TYR A 89 7.66 -5.15 0.80
CA TYR A 89 7.70 -4.13 1.85
C TYR A 89 6.32 -3.99 2.50
N ILE A 90 6.30 -3.42 3.70
CA ILE A 90 5.07 -3.24 4.47
C ILE A 90 4.68 -1.77 4.49
N ALA A 91 3.40 -1.49 4.24
CA ALA A 91 2.83 -0.16 4.43
C ALA A 91 1.72 -0.17 5.47
N LEU A 92 1.76 0.81 6.37
CA LEU A 92 0.79 1.05 7.43
C LEU A 92 0.06 2.36 7.12
N GLU A 93 -1.21 2.30 6.73
CA GLU A 93 -2.02 3.48 6.41
C GLU A 93 -3.12 3.67 7.45
N ASP A 94 -3.19 4.84 8.07
CA ASP A 94 -4.29 5.26 8.94
C ASP A 94 -4.59 6.76 8.76
N GLY A 95 -5.44 7.34 9.62
CA GLY A 95 -5.79 8.77 9.55
C GLY A 95 -4.61 9.73 9.74
N LYS A 96 -3.45 9.27 10.21
CA LYS A 96 -2.22 10.08 10.34
C LYS A 96 -1.38 10.08 9.07
N GLY A 97 -1.68 9.18 8.14
CA GLY A 97 -0.96 9.03 6.88
C GLY A 97 -0.48 7.60 6.65
N ILE A 98 0.59 7.47 5.86
CA ILE A 98 1.18 6.19 5.49
C ILE A 98 2.63 6.12 5.98
N ALA A 99 2.96 5.07 6.71
CA ALA A 99 4.32 4.69 7.06
C ALA A 99 4.76 3.52 6.17
N LEU A 100 5.95 3.64 5.57
CA LEU A 100 6.54 2.63 4.70
C LEU A 100 7.74 2.03 5.40
N LEU A 101 7.73 0.72 5.63
CA LEU A 101 8.73 0.04 6.43
C LEU A 101 9.80 -0.57 5.52
N PRO A 102 11.09 -0.21 5.70
CA PRO A 102 12.18 -0.87 5.03
C PRO A 102 12.34 -2.31 5.55
N THR A 103 13.26 -3.05 4.93
CA THR A 103 13.55 -4.46 5.26
C THR A 103 14.93 -4.62 5.88
N LYS A 104 15.49 -3.51 6.40
CA LYS A 104 16.86 -3.45 6.87
C LYS A 104 16.95 -3.77 8.36
N ASP A 105 15.96 -3.35 9.15
CA ASP A 105 16.01 -3.33 10.62
C ASP A 105 14.76 -3.97 11.23
N MET A 106 14.62 -5.30 11.05
CA MET A 106 13.42 -6.08 11.39
C MET A 106 12.84 -5.80 12.79
N PRO A 107 13.64 -5.69 13.88
CA PRO A 107 13.08 -5.42 15.21
C PRO A 107 12.28 -4.11 15.29
N ASP A 108 12.78 -3.03 14.69
CA ASP A 108 12.16 -1.69 14.76
C ASP A 108 10.87 -1.63 13.93
N GLU A 109 10.88 -2.34 12.81
CA GLU A 109 9.74 -2.43 11.90
C GLU A 109 8.63 -3.30 12.51
N ILE A 110 8.98 -4.41 13.17
CA ILE A 110 8.02 -5.23 13.93
C ILE A 110 7.42 -4.43 15.08
N GLN A 111 8.23 -3.65 15.81
CA GLN A 111 7.71 -2.77 16.87
C GLN A 111 6.69 -1.77 16.32
N SER A 112 6.97 -1.17 15.16
CA SER A 112 6.06 -0.26 14.46
C SER A 112 4.73 -0.92 14.09
N VAL A 113 4.77 -2.19 13.67
CA VAL A 113 3.58 -3.01 13.36
C VAL A 113 2.77 -3.31 14.63
N LEU A 114 3.43 -3.69 15.73
CA LEU A 114 2.76 -3.95 17.01
C LEU A 114 2.08 -2.70 17.56
N ASP A 115 2.76 -1.55 17.50
CA ASP A 115 2.19 -0.27 17.91
C ASP A 115 1.00 0.12 17.02
N PHE A 116 1.07 -0.19 15.72
CA PHE A 116 -0.05 0.00 14.82
C PHE A 116 -1.26 -0.87 15.21
N PHE A 117 -1.06 -2.14 15.55
CA PHE A 117 -2.16 -2.99 16.04
C PHE A 117 -2.78 -2.47 17.33
N LYS A 118 -1.94 -2.01 18.27
CA LYS A 118 -2.40 -1.46 19.55
C LYS A 118 -3.25 -0.21 19.35
N ARG A 119 -2.80 0.72 18.50
CA ARG A 119 -3.54 1.95 18.18
C ARG A 119 -4.86 1.69 17.49
N ASN A 120 -4.93 0.63 16.67
CA ASN A 120 -6.10 0.32 15.85
C ASN A 120 -6.97 -0.81 16.43
N HIS A 121 -6.74 -1.18 17.70
CA HIS A 121 -7.52 -2.19 18.42
C HIS A 121 -7.71 -3.50 17.63
N ALA A 122 -6.65 -3.98 16.98
CA ALA A 122 -6.71 -5.22 16.22
C ALA A 122 -6.98 -6.41 17.16
N THR A 123 -7.72 -7.41 16.68
CA THR A 123 -7.97 -8.64 17.47
C THR A 123 -6.78 -9.58 17.40
N ASN A 124 -6.57 -10.41 18.42
CA ASN A 124 -5.46 -11.39 18.44
C ASN A 124 -5.44 -12.28 17.19
N ARG A 125 -6.62 -12.71 16.71
CA ARG A 125 -6.74 -13.51 15.48
C ARG A 125 -6.26 -12.74 14.24
N ALA A 126 -6.61 -11.45 14.14
CA ALA A 126 -6.16 -10.60 13.04
C ALA A 126 -4.66 -10.32 13.14
N MET A 127 -4.15 -10.03 14.34
CA MET A 127 -2.72 -9.82 14.58
C MET A 127 -1.90 -11.04 14.15
N LEU A 128 -2.28 -12.25 14.58
CA LEU A 128 -1.59 -13.49 14.21
C LEU A 128 -1.54 -13.69 12.70
N LYS A 129 -2.68 -13.56 12.01
CA LYS A 129 -2.76 -13.68 10.55
C LYS A 129 -1.80 -12.71 9.86
N VAL A 130 -1.80 -11.45 10.29
CA VAL A 130 -0.97 -10.41 9.67
C VAL A 130 0.51 -10.63 9.96
N LEU A 131 0.88 -10.97 11.19
CA LEU A 131 2.28 -11.25 11.55
C LEU A 131 2.83 -12.44 10.76
N SER A 132 2.04 -13.48 10.51
CA SER A 132 2.45 -14.59 9.65
C SER A 132 2.73 -14.12 8.22
N THR A 133 1.83 -13.32 7.62
CA THR A 133 2.05 -12.79 6.26
C THR A 133 3.26 -11.85 6.20
N ILE A 134 3.51 -11.06 7.25
CA ILE A 134 4.71 -10.21 7.34
C ILE A 134 5.97 -11.08 7.41
N ALA A 135 5.98 -12.14 8.22
CA ALA A 135 7.11 -13.06 8.31
C ALA A 135 7.43 -13.71 6.96
N GLU A 136 6.42 -14.14 6.20
CA GLU A 136 6.58 -14.65 4.84
C GLU A 136 7.21 -13.60 3.90
N SER A 137 6.76 -12.35 3.98
CA SER A 137 7.36 -11.25 3.21
C SER A 137 8.84 -11.02 3.55
N TYR A 138 9.21 -11.05 4.83
CA TYR A 138 10.62 -10.93 5.24
C TYR A 138 11.45 -12.12 4.75
N GLN A 139 10.93 -13.34 4.83
CA GLN A 139 11.60 -14.53 4.29
C GLN A 139 11.86 -14.38 2.79
N HIS A 140 10.89 -13.90 2.02
CA HIS A 140 11.06 -13.65 0.58
C HIS A 140 12.23 -12.69 0.30
N ASN A 141 12.41 -11.66 1.12
CA ASN A 141 13.50 -10.70 0.98
C ASN A 141 14.88 -11.26 1.36
N MET A 142 14.92 -12.32 2.17
CA MET A 142 16.15 -13.01 2.56
C MET A 142 16.60 -14.04 1.53
N ILE A 143 15.72 -14.51 0.64
CA ILE A 143 16.08 -15.46 -0.41
C ILE A 143 16.93 -14.72 -1.45
N SER A 144 18.25 -14.69 -1.22
CA SER A 144 19.22 -14.32 -2.24
C SER A 144 19.13 -15.32 -3.39
N TYR A 145 18.75 -14.87 -4.58
CA TYR A 145 18.88 -15.66 -5.80
C TYR A 145 20.35 -16.05 -5.98
N LYS A 146 20.65 -17.36 -5.86
CA LYS A 146 21.91 -17.91 -6.31
C LYS A 146 21.76 -18.17 -7.81
N PRO A 147 22.48 -17.46 -8.70
CA PRO A 147 22.51 -17.86 -10.10
C PRO A 147 23.00 -19.30 -10.16
N LYS A 148 22.29 -20.14 -10.92
CA LYS A 148 22.87 -21.39 -11.38
C LYS A 148 24.00 -20.98 -12.32
N LEU A 149 25.23 -21.32 -11.96
CA LEU A 149 26.29 -21.41 -12.96
C LEU A 149 25.82 -22.47 -13.95
N GLU A 150 25.56 -22.07 -15.19
CA GLU A 150 25.42 -23.02 -16.29
C GLU A 150 26.78 -23.69 -16.48
N ASP A 151 26.76 -25.03 -16.58
CA ASP A 151 27.94 -25.88 -16.79
C ASP A 151 28.62 -25.59 -18.14
#